data_AF-A0A1A8XF06-F1
#
_entry.id   AF-A0A1A8XF06-F1
#
_cell.length_a   1.000
_cell.length_b   1.000
_cell.length_c   1.000
_cell.angle_alpha   90.00
_cell.angle_beta   90.00
_cell.angle_gamma   90.00
#
_symmetry.space_group_name_H-M   'P 1'
#
loop_
_entity.id
_entity.type
_entity.pdbx_description
1 polymer ?
#
loop_
_entity_poly.entity_id
_entity_poly.type
_entity_poly.pdbx_seq_one_letter_code
_entity_poly.pdbx_strand_id
1 'polypeptide(L)'
;MCNRLNLWATLAVPALLLSVSAPSQCADSTPPTRVRVEGTPYFLDEAAVKIKSDVATFKLYTSPEASDQGTDSVLNCASREFSALTGGQWSAPYRVLAGESLYPVGKKLCDWDAKGFFQRFSF
;
A
#
# COMPACT_ATOMS: atom_id res chain seq x y z
N MET A 1 -15.05 -62.93 1.82
CA MET A 1 -16.43 -63.21 1.39
C MET A 1 -17.01 -61.94 0.75
N CYS A 2 -17.73 -62.10 -0.37
CA CYS A 2 -18.49 -61.10 -1.15
C CYS A 2 -17.66 -59.95 -1.78
N ASN A 3 -17.15 -60.01 -3.01
CA ASN A 3 -17.72 -60.32 -4.34
C ASN A 3 -18.24 -59.06 -5.07
N ARG A 4 -17.79 -58.93 -6.33
CA ARG A 4 -18.11 -57.88 -7.32
C ARG A 4 -19.62 -57.84 -7.62
N LEU A 5 -20.13 -56.70 -8.09
CA LEU A 5 -20.85 -56.56 -9.38
C LEU A 5 -21.35 -55.13 -9.65
N ASN A 6 -21.21 -54.74 -10.94
CA ASN A 6 -22.01 -53.80 -11.76
C ASN A 6 -22.11 -52.34 -11.28
N LEU A 7 -21.41 -51.37 -11.87
CA LEU A 7 -21.49 -50.88 -13.27
C LEU A 7 -22.93 -50.77 -13.77
N TRP A 8 -23.54 -49.60 -13.57
CA TRP A 8 -24.43 -48.94 -14.54
C TRP A 8 -24.06 -47.46 -14.60
N ALA A 9 -23.70 -47.03 -15.81
CA ALA A 9 -23.39 -45.66 -16.15
C ALA A 9 -24.69 -44.85 -16.26
N THR A 10 -24.72 -43.67 -15.66
CA THR A 10 -25.73 -42.65 -15.93
C THR A 10 -24.99 -41.33 -16.09
N LEU A 11 -25.29 -40.64 -17.20
CA LEU A 11 -24.63 -39.43 -17.68
C LEU A 11 -24.64 -38.30 -16.64
N ALA A 12 -23.46 -37.71 -16.40
CA ALA A 12 -23.34 -36.34 -15.91
C ALA A 12 -22.13 -35.67 -16.60
N VAL A 13 -22.46 -34.57 -17.28
CA VAL A 13 -21.61 -33.61 -18.00
C VAL A 13 -20.68 -32.88 -16.99
N PRO A 14 -19.51 -32.34 -17.42
CA PRO A 14 -18.26 -32.43 -16.68
C PRO A 14 -18.12 -31.34 -15.61
N ALA A 15 -17.77 -31.74 -14.39
CA ALA A 15 -17.22 -30.81 -13.40
C ALA A 15 -15.70 -30.91 -13.47
N LEU A 16 -15.10 -30.07 -14.30
CA LEU A 16 -13.68 -29.72 -14.25
C LEU A 16 -13.36 -29.24 -12.83
N LEU A 17 -12.82 -30.14 -12.00
CA LEU A 17 -12.17 -29.79 -10.75
C LEU A 17 -10.84 -29.11 -11.10
N LEU A 18 -10.93 -27.81 -11.40
CA LEU A 18 -9.80 -26.91 -11.33
C LEU A 18 -9.47 -26.70 -9.84
N SER A 19 -8.70 -27.63 -9.28
CA SER A 19 -7.95 -27.38 -8.05
C SER A 19 -6.84 -26.39 -8.39
N VAL A 20 -7.19 -25.11 -8.51
CA VAL A 20 -6.21 -24.04 -8.55
C VAL A 20 -5.65 -23.93 -7.14
N SER A 21 -4.52 -24.59 -6.92
CA SER A 21 -3.61 -24.26 -5.83
C SER A 21 -3.16 -22.83 -6.11
N ALA A 22 -3.85 -21.86 -5.51
CA ALA A 22 -3.34 -20.50 -5.44
C ALA A 22 -1.96 -20.58 -4.78
N PRO A 23 -0.87 -20.19 -5.46
CA PRO A 23 0.40 -20.08 -4.78
C PRO A 23 0.20 -19.02 -3.71
N SER A 24 0.26 -19.43 -2.45
CA SER A 24 0.52 -18.55 -1.32
C SER A 24 1.71 -17.70 -1.71
N GLN A 25 1.44 -16.46 -2.14
CA GLN A 25 2.47 -15.45 -2.31
C GLN A 25 3.01 -15.20 -0.91
N CYS A 26 4.09 -15.91 -0.58
CA CYS A 26 4.94 -15.54 0.53
C CYS A 26 5.28 -14.07 0.30
N ALA A 27 4.73 -13.20 1.14
CA ALA A 27 5.11 -11.81 1.19
C ALA A 27 6.63 -11.79 1.33
N ASP A 28 7.29 -11.26 0.31
CA ASP A 28 8.73 -11.10 0.23
C ASP A 28 9.18 -10.39 1.51
N SER A 29 9.73 -11.17 2.46
CA SER A 29 9.98 -10.75 3.84
C SER A 29 11.30 -9.99 3.92
N THR A 30 11.50 -9.06 2.99
CA THR A 30 12.54 -8.06 3.14
C THR A 30 12.07 -7.13 4.26
N PRO A 31 12.86 -6.92 5.32
CA PRO A 31 12.48 -6.01 6.40
C PRO A 31 12.17 -4.63 5.79
N PRO A 32 11.02 -4.02 6.11
CA PRO A 32 10.68 -2.71 5.56
C PRO A 32 11.80 -1.73 5.95
N THR A 33 12.48 -1.17 4.96
CA THR A 33 13.51 -0.16 5.23
C THR A 33 12.79 1.14 5.52
N ARG A 34 12.53 1.38 6.80
CA ARG A 34 11.83 2.58 7.26
C ARG A 34 12.76 3.77 7.22
N VAL A 35 12.48 4.70 6.32
CA VAL A 35 13.24 5.93 6.13
C VAL A 35 12.51 7.07 6.82
N ARG A 36 13.22 7.80 7.67
CA ARG A 36 12.69 9.00 8.32
C ARG A 36 12.40 10.07 7.26
N VAL A 37 11.23 10.69 7.34
CA VAL A 37 10.90 11.84 6.49
C VAL A 37 11.45 13.10 7.14
N GLU A 38 12.34 13.80 6.43
CA GLU A 38 12.99 15.00 6.91
C GLU A 38 11.98 16.07 7.31
N GLY A 39 12.22 16.75 8.45
CA GLY A 39 11.31 17.76 8.99
C GLY A 39 10.06 17.20 9.68
N THR A 40 9.97 15.88 9.89
CA THR A 40 8.82 15.24 10.53
C THR A 40 9.24 14.21 11.59
N PRO A 41 8.33 13.81 12.50
CA PRO A 41 8.54 12.66 13.39
C PRO A 41 8.25 11.32 12.70
N TYR A 42 7.87 11.31 11.41
CA TYR A 42 7.35 10.14 10.74
C TYR A 42 8.42 9.39 9.94
N PHE A 43 8.18 8.10 9.77
CA PHE A 43 8.95 7.20 8.93
C PHE A 43 8.04 6.60 7.85
N LEU A 44 8.62 6.28 6.70
CA LEU A 44 7.96 5.66 5.57
C LEU A 44 8.73 4.40 5.16
N ASP A 45 8.00 3.39 4.74
CA ASP A 45 8.57 2.29 3.97
C ASP A 45 8.43 2.63 2.48
N GLU A 46 9.52 3.11 1.88
CA GLU A 46 9.53 3.58 0.49
C GLU A 46 9.21 2.46 -0.51
N ALA A 47 9.58 1.21 -0.17
CA ALA A 47 9.30 0.06 -1.02
C ALA A 47 7.80 -0.31 -1.04
N ALA A 48 7.06 0.05 0.00
CA ALA A 48 5.63 -0.20 0.12
C ALA A 48 4.75 0.96 -0.39
N VAL A 49 5.34 2.09 -0.79
CA VAL A 49 4.58 3.22 -1.34
C VAL A 49 4.05 2.85 -2.72
N LYS A 50 2.75 3.04 -2.92
CA LYS A 50 2.08 2.81 -4.21
C LYS A 50 1.43 4.10 -4.67
N ILE A 51 1.83 4.60 -5.84
CA ILE A 51 1.24 5.79 -6.45
C ILE A 51 0.42 5.37 -7.67
N LYS A 52 -0.87 5.72 -7.68
CA LYS A 52 -1.76 5.47 -8.82
C LYS A 52 -2.69 6.67 -9.00
N SER A 53 -2.75 7.22 -10.21
CA SER A 53 -3.68 8.31 -10.58
C SER A 53 -3.64 9.49 -9.59
N ASP A 54 -2.45 10.00 -9.31
CA ASP A 54 -2.21 11.11 -8.35
C ASP A 54 -2.60 10.81 -6.90
N VAL A 55 -2.80 9.54 -6.54
CA VAL A 55 -3.06 9.11 -5.17
C VAL A 55 -1.93 8.21 -4.70
N ALA A 56 -1.19 8.66 -3.68
CA ALA A 56 -0.17 7.90 -2.97
C ALA A 56 -0.81 7.13 -1.81
N THR A 57 -0.67 5.82 -1.82
CA THR A 57 -1.05 4.92 -0.71
C THR A 57 0.21 4.41 -0.05
N PHE A 58 0.34 4.59 1.26
CA PHE A 58 1.53 4.23 2.01
C PHE A 58 1.17 3.99 3.47
N LYS A 59 2.16 3.54 4.25
CA LYS A 59 2.01 3.37 5.69
C LYS A 59 2.92 4.35 6.41
N LEU A 60 2.34 5.14 7.32
CA LEU A 60 3.03 6.15 8.10
C LEU A 60 3.40 5.56 9.47
N TYR A 61 4.68 5.56 9.81
CA TYR A 61 5.17 5.04 11.09
C TYR A 61 5.66 6.17 11.99
N THR A 62 5.59 5.95 13.30
CA THR A 62 6.08 6.86 14.35
C THR A 62 7.43 6.42 14.92
N SER A 63 7.80 5.16 14.74
CA SER A 63 9.08 4.57 15.14
C SER A 63 9.73 3.80 13.98
N PRO A 64 11.07 3.76 13.91
CA PRO A 64 11.79 2.90 12.97
C PRO A 64 11.68 1.40 13.34
N GLU A 65 11.19 1.06 14.53
CA GLU A 65 11.15 -0.31 15.04
C GLU A 65 10.02 -1.14 14.44
N ALA A 66 10.31 -2.40 14.08
CA ALA A 66 9.32 -3.31 13.48
C ALA A 66 8.03 -3.51 14.31
N SER A 67 8.07 -3.26 15.63
CA SER A 67 6.91 -3.32 16.52
C SER A 67 5.83 -2.28 16.20
N ASP A 68 6.20 -1.13 15.64
CA ASP A 68 5.24 -0.12 15.19
C ASP A 68 4.51 -0.64 13.94
N GLN A 69 3.20 -0.85 14.07
CA GLN A 69 2.35 -1.37 13.02
C GLN A 69 2.10 -0.35 11.89
N GLY A 70 2.40 0.92 12.14
CA GLY A 70 2.12 2.05 11.27
C GLY A 70 0.63 2.29 11.05
N THR A 71 0.31 3.39 10.38
CA THR A 71 -1.04 3.78 10.01
C THR A 71 -1.17 3.79 8.49
N ASP A 72 -2.08 2.97 7.95
CA ASP A 72 -2.38 3.00 6.52
C ASP A 72 -2.93 4.37 6.15
N SER A 73 -2.33 4.98 5.14
CA SER A 73 -2.52 6.39 4.81
C SER A 73 -2.65 6.56 3.29
N VAL A 74 -3.48 7.51 2.90
CA VAL A 74 -3.72 7.90 1.52
C VAL A 74 -3.51 9.40 1.40
N LEU A 75 -2.78 9.80 0.37
CA LEU A 75 -2.53 11.19 0.04
C LEU A 75 -2.85 11.45 -1.43
N ASN A 76 -3.79 12.34 -1.69
CA ASN A 76 -4.05 12.84 -3.02
C ASN A 76 -3.05 13.95 -3.35
N CYS A 77 -2.14 13.68 -4.28
CA CYS A 77 -1.07 14.57 -4.72
C CYS A 77 -1.62 15.83 -5.40
N ALA A 78 -2.76 15.76 -6.10
CA ALA A 78 -3.34 16.89 -6.82
C ALA A 78 -4.11 17.84 -5.88
N SER A 79 -5.00 17.30 -5.04
CA SER A 79 -5.81 18.10 -4.11
C SER A 79 -5.09 18.45 -2.81
N ARG A 80 -3.98 17.75 -2.52
CA ARG A 80 -3.23 17.78 -1.26
C ARG A 80 -4.03 17.25 -0.07
N GLU A 81 -4.95 16.33 -0.30
CA GLU A 81 -5.80 15.77 0.75
C GLU A 81 -5.19 14.51 1.34
N PHE A 82 -5.20 14.41 2.66
CA PHE A 82 -4.73 13.25 3.42
C PHE A 82 -5.87 12.58 4.17
N SER A 83 -5.85 11.25 4.17
CA SER A 83 -6.69 10.39 4.98
C SER A 83 -5.86 9.28 5.62
N ALA A 84 -6.20 8.90 6.84
CA ALA A 84 -5.57 7.81 7.57
C ALA A 84 -6.62 6.80 8.06
N LEU A 85 -6.26 5.52 8.06
CA LEU A 85 -7.10 4.44 8.59
C LEU A 85 -6.86 4.29 10.09
N THR A 86 -7.83 4.71 10.90
CA THR A 86 -7.76 4.59 12.36
C THR A 86 -8.91 3.71 12.85
N GLY A 87 -8.60 2.64 13.59
CA GLY A 87 -9.63 1.73 14.11
C GLY A 87 -10.49 1.05 13.03
N GLY A 88 -9.94 0.86 11.82
CA GLY A 88 -10.66 0.28 10.68
C GLY A 88 -11.55 1.26 9.91
N GLN A 89 -11.58 2.55 10.30
CA GLN A 89 -12.31 3.59 9.58
C GLN A 89 -11.36 4.65 9.02
N TRP A 90 -11.56 5.02 7.75
CA TRP A 90 -10.83 6.13 7.14
C TRP A 90 -11.28 7.45 7.74
N SER A 91 -10.33 8.30 8.12
CA SER A 91 -10.61 9.67 8.49
C SER A 91 -11.17 10.43 7.29
N ALA A 92 -12.00 11.45 7.56
CA ALA A 92 -12.39 12.40 6.54
C ALA A 92 -11.12 13.00 5.88
N PRO A 93 -11.09 13.16 4.56
CA PRO A 93 -9.98 13.79 3.89
C PRO A 93 -9.85 15.23 4.37
N TYR A 94 -8.61 15.63 4.71
CA TYR A 94 -8.31 17.02 5.01
C TYR A 94 -7.14 17.49 4.18
N ARG A 95 -7.17 18.77 3.81
CA ARG A 95 -6.13 19.36 2.99
C ARG A 95 -4.89 19.66 3.82
N VAL A 96 -3.76 19.08 3.43
CA VAL A 96 -2.46 19.32 4.02
C VAL A 96 -1.92 20.67 3.56
N LEU A 97 -1.58 21.52 4.52
CA LEU A 97 -1.06 22.87 4.30
C LEU A 97 0.46 22.93 4.48
N ALA A 98 1.09 23.92 3.84
CA ALA A 98 2.50 24.19 4.06
C ALA A 98 2.75 24.55 5.53
N GLY A 99 3.78 23.93 6.12
CA GLY A 99 4.10 24.08 7.55
C GLY A 99 3.52 23.00 8.46
N GLU A 100 2.61 22.15 7.96
CA GLU A 100 2.14 20.99 8.71
C GLU A 100 3.14 19.83 8.67
N SER A 101 3.10 18.95 9.67
CA SER A 101 4.00 17.80 9.77
C SER A 101 3.86 16.79 8.62
N LEU A 102 2.73 16.78 7.91
CA LEU A 102 2.54 15.93 6.73
C LEU A 102 2.98 16.59 5.43
N TYR A 103 3.25 17.90 5.44
CA TYR A 103 3.67 18.61 4.24
C TYR A 103 4.98 18.04 3.67
N PRO A 104 6.02 17.71 4.47
CA PRO A 104 7.23 17.09 3.94
C PRO A 104 7.00 15.69 3.36
N VAL A 105 5.99 14.95 3.84
CA VAL A 105 5.59 13.67 3.25
C VAL A 105 5.07 13.89 1.83
N GLY A 106 4.17 14.86 1.64
CA GLY A 106 3.68 15.21 0.31
C GLY A 106 4.75 15.81 -0.61
N LYS A 107 5.73 16.56 -0.07
CA LYS A 107 6.90 16.98 -0.85
C LYS A 107 7.70 15.79 -1.37
N LYS A 108 7.91 14.77 -0.52
CA LYS A 108 8.69 13.59 -0.85
C LYS A 108 7.98 12.65 -1.82
N LEU A 109 6.67 12.45 -1.66
CA LEU A 109 5.89 11.48 -2.45
C LEU A 109 5.17 12.09 -3.66
N CYS A 110 4.82 13.37 -3.60
CA CYS A 110 3.93 14.03 -4.56
C CYS A 110 4.54 15.29 -5.19
N ASP A 111 5.83 15.55 -4.99
CA ASP A 111 6.56 16.65 -5.65
C ASP A 111 5.92 18.04 -5.49
N TRP A 112 5.21 18.31 -4.39
CA TRP A 112 4.41 19.54 -4.20
C TRP A 112 5.18 20.85 -4.35
N ASP A 113 6.52 20.82 -4.19
CA ASP A 113 7.41 21.95 -4.39
C ASP A 113 8.47 21.72 -5.51
N ALA A 114 8.52 20.53 -6.13
CA ALA A 114 9.59 20.19 -7.09
C ALA A 114 9.41 20.87 -8.47
N LYS A 115 8.22 21.44 -8.75
CA LYS A 115 7.96 22.21 -9.98
C LYS A 115 8.85 23.45 -10.15
N GLY A 116 9.64 23.85 -9.15
CA GLY A 116 10.60 24.96 -9.23
C GLY A 116 12.09 24.57 -9.26
N PHE A 117 12.47 23.31 -9.03
CA PHE A 117 13.88 22.94 -8.83
C PHE A 117 14.62 22.60 -10.14
N PHE A 118 13.90 22.13 -11.17
CA PHE A 118 14.50 21.78 -12.46
C PHE A 118 14.78 22.96 -13.40
N GLN A 119 14.31 24.18 -13.10
CA GLN A 119 14.73 25.38 -13.86
C GLN A 119 16.13 25.89 -13.50
N ARG A 120 16.82 25.25 -12.55
CA ARG A 120 18.14 25.69 -12.07
C ARG A 120 19.33 24.94 -12.67
N PHE A 121 19.08 23.98 -13.59
CA PHE A 121 20.13 23.18 -14.24
C PHE A 121 19.99 23.08 -15.77
N SER A 122 19.35 24.05 -16.43
CA SER A 122 19.54 24.25 -17.88
C SER A 122 20.77 25.13 -18.08
N PHE A 123 21.94 24.50 -18.20
CA PHE A 123 23.15 25.09 -18.78
C PHE A 123 23.20 24.77 -20.27
#